data_AF-A0A6J4L605-F1
#
_entry.id   AF-A0A6J4L605-F1
#
_cell.length_a   1.000
_cell.length_b   1.000
_cell.length_c   1.000
_cell.angle_alpha   90.00
_cell.angle_beta   90.00
_cell.angle_gamma   90.00
#
_symmetry.space_group_name_H-M   'P 1'
#
loop_
_entity.id
_entity.type
_entity.pdbx_description
1 polymer ?
#
loop_
_entity_poly.entity_id
_entity_poly.type
_entity_poly.pdbx_seq_one_letter_code
_entity_poly.pdbx_strand_id
1 'polypeptide(L)' 'KVSADYAPEADAGIAWNDPALGIDWPVSAAAACVSLKDALLPRLRELPTGFA' A
#
# COMPACT_ATOMS: atom_id res chain seq x y z
N LYS A 1 -13.23 18.42 6.10
CA LYS A 1 -12.52 18.66 7.38
C LYS A 1 -11.82 17.36 7.75
N VAL A 2 -10.52 17.39 8.06
CA VAL A 2 -9.74 16.23 8.48
C VAL A 2 -9.70 16.16 10.02
N SER A 3 -9.51 14.98 10.59
CA SER A 3 -9.47 14.76 12.04
C SER A 3 -8.11 15.08 12.67
N ALA A 4 -7.01 15.03 11.90
CA ALA A 4 -5.65 15.32 12.33
C ALA A 4 -4.79 15.80 11.15
N ASP A 5 -3.68 16.48 11.46
CA ASP A 5 -2.69 16.88 10.47
C ASP A 5 -1.88 15.67 9.94
N TYR A 6 -1.25 15.85 8.78
CA TYR A 6 -0.43 14.82 8.18
C TYR A 6 0.82 14.53 9.03
N ALA A 7 0.99 13.26 9.41
CA ALA A 7 2.14 12.77 10.17
C ALA A 7 2.85 11.67 9.35
N PRO A 8 3.98 11.95 8.69
CA PRO A 8 4.66 10.99 7.81
C PRO A 8 5.17 9.75 8.56
N GLU A 9 5.38 9.87 9.87
CA GLU A 9 5.83 8.80 10.76
C GLU A 9 4.76 7.71 10.97
N ALA A 10 3.48 8.09 10.84
CA ALA A 10 2.34 7.20 10.94
C ALA A 10 1.90 6.65 9.57
N ASP A 11 2.57 7.04 8.49
CA ASP A 11 2.21 6.66 7.12
C ASP A 11 2.87 5.32 6.76
N ALA A 12 2.09 4.25 6.84
CA ALA A 12 2.46 2.90 6.41
C ALA A 12 1.58 2.47 5.23
N GLY A 13 2.11 1.57 4.41
CA GLY A 13 1.39 1.09 3.23
C GLY A 13 1.74 -0.35 2.86
N ILE A 14 0.98 -0.88 1.91
CA ILE A 14 1.18 -2.19 1.31
C ILE A 14 1.25 -2.07 -0.20
N ALA A 15 1.84 -3.08 -0.83
CA ALA A 15 1.86 -3.22 -2.28
C ALA A 15 0.43 -3.13 -2.84
N TRP A 16 0.18 -2.10 -3.65
CA TRP A 16 -1.13 -1.84 -4.26
C TRP A 16 -1.59 -2.98 -5.19
N ASN A 17 -0.64 -3.68 -5.80
CA ASN A 17 -0.83 -4.81 -6.71
C ASN A 17 -0.68 -6.16 -6.01
N ASP A 18 -0.86 -6.21 -4.69
CA ASP A 18 -0.81 -7.47 -3.96
C ASP A 18 -1.95 -8.40 -4.41
N PRO A 19 -1.63 -9.60 -4.95
CA PRO A 19 -2.66 -10.54 -5.39
C PRO A 19 -3.52 -11.08 -4.25
N ALA A 20 -3.05 -11.04 -3.00
CA ALA A 20 -3.81 -11.45 -1.83
C ALA A 20 -4.97 -10.49 -1.50
N LEU A 21 -4.91 -9.23 -1.97
CA LEU A 21 -6.01 -8.29 -1.84
C LEU A 21 -7.16 -8.60 -2.82
N GLY A 22 -6.88 -9.31 -3.91
CA GLY A 22 -7.90 -9.69 -4.90
C GLY A 22 -8.60 -8.51 -5.58
N ILE A 23 -7.94 -7.34 -5.67
CA ILE A 23 -8.52 -6.14 -6.27
C ILE A 23 -8.28 -6.17 -7.78
N ASP A 24 -9.36 -6.14 -8.56
CA ASP A 24 -9.32 -6.09 -10.02
C ASP A 24 -9.16 -4.64 -10.51
N TRP A 25 -7.92 -4.15 -10.45
CA TRP A 25 -7.59 -2.82 -10.93
C TRP A 25 -7.75 -2.76 -12.47
N PRO A 26 -8.40 -1.72 -13.03
CA PRO A 26 -8.60 -1.57 -14.47
C PRO A 26 -7.31 -1.11 -15.20
N VAL A 27 -6.14 -1.48 -14.68
CA VAL A 27 -4.82 -1.12 -15.19
C VAL A 27 -3.83 -2.23 -14.85
N SER A 28 -2.93 -2.54 -15.78
CA SER A 28 -1.88 -3.52 -15.53
C SER A 28 -0.78 -2.93 -14.64
N ALA A 29 -0.08 -3.77 -13.89
CA ALA A 29 1.04 -3.32 -13.05
C ALA A 29 2.14 -2.58 -13.84
N ALA A 30 2.33 -2.91 -15.11
CA ALA A 30 3.30 -2.23 -15.99
C ALA A 30 2.81 -0.87 -16.52
N ALA A 31 1.49 -0.65 -16.59
CA ALA A 31 0.91 0.60 -17.06
C ALA A 31 0.57 1.57 -15.92
N ALA A 32 0.58 1.11 -14.67
CA ALA A 32 0.31 1.94 -13.51
C ALA A 32 1.47 2.90 -13.23
N CYS A 33 1.17 4.20 -13.20
CA CYS A 33 2.11 5.21 -12.75
C CYS A 33 2.06 5.28 -11.22
N VAL A 34 3.06 4.71 -10.57
CA VAL A 34 3.16 4.66 -9.11
C VAL A 34 4.40 5.40 -8.63
N SER A 35 4.33 5.95 -7.42
CA SER A 35 5.49 6.58 -6.81
C SER A 35 6.55 5.54 -6.47
N LEU A 36 7.82 5.97 -6.33
CA LEU A 36 8.89 5.08 -5.86
C LEU A 36 8.60 4.53 -4.46
N LYS A 37 7.89 5.29 -3.61
CA LYS A 37 7.50 4.84 -2.28
C LYS A 37 6.54 3.65 -2.38
N ASP A 38 5.47 3.80 -3.17
CA ASP A 38 4.42 2.78 -3.31
C ASP A 38 4.91 1.52 -4.01
N ALA A 39 5.85 1.66 -4.95
CA ALA A 39 6.49 0.53 -5.62
C ALA A 39 7.37 -0.32 -4.70
N LEU A 40 7.84 0.24 -3.59
CA LEU A 40 8.70 -0.43 -2.60
C LEU A 40 7.94 -0.91 -1.36
N LEU A 41 6.62 -0.71 -1.29
CA LEU A 41 5.83 -1.16 -0.15
C LEU A 41 5.77 -2.70 -0.10
N PRO A 42 5.82 -3.29 1.11
CA PRO A 42 5.75 -4.74 1.30
C PRO A 42 4.35 -5.28 0.95
N ARG A 43 4.26 -6.57 0.66
CA ARG A 43 2.97 -7.26 0.54
C ARG A 43 2.27 -7.35 1.88
N LEU A 44 0.94 -7.50 1.86
CA LEU A 44 0.12 -7.64 3.06
C LEU A 44 0.63 -8.76 3.98
N ARG A 45 1.06 -9.88 3.38
CA ARG A 45 1.59 -11.04 4.11
C ARG A 45 2.97 -10.81 4.76
N GLU A 46 3.69 -9.78 4.33
CA GLU A 46 5.04 -9.45 4.81
C GLU A 46 4.99 -8.44 5.95
N LEU A 47 3.84 -7.81 6.17
CA LEU A 47 3.65 -6.91 7.29
C LEU A 47 3.62 -7.70 8.61
N PRO A 48 4.26 -7.17 9.67
CA PRO A 48 4.06 -7.67 11.01
C PRO A 48 2.58 -7.45 11.37
N THR A 49 1.85 -8.54 11.61
CA THR A 49 0.43 -8.45 11.94
C THR A 49 0.20 -7.71 13.24
N GLY A 50 1.17 -7.69 14.17
CA GLY A 50 1.02 -7.00 15.47
C GLY A 50 -0.09 -7.58 16.36
N PHE A 51 -0.85 -8.54 15.84
CA PHE A 51 -1.87 -9.32 16.51
C PHE A 51 -1.20 -10.61 16.99
N ALA A 52 -0.90 -10.65 18.29
CA ALA A 52 -0.63 -11.88 19.03
C ALA A 52 -1.95 -12.44 19.57
#